data_AF-A0A958KML0-F1
#
_entry.id   AF-A0A958KML0-F1
#
_cell.length_a   1.000
_cell.length_b   1.000
_cell.length_c   1.000
_cell.angle_alpha   90.00
_cell.angle_beta   90.00
_cell.angle_gamma   90.00
#
_symmetry.space_group_name_H-M   'P 1'
#
loop_
_entity.id
_entity.type
_entity.pdbx_description
1 polymer ?
#
loop_
_entity_poly.entity_id
_entity_poly.type
_entity_poly.pdbx_seq_one_letter_code
_entity_poly.pdbx_strand_id
1 'polypeptide(L)'
;MRLKNGRSTTQPMRRSCSYSVRRVCSELLVLLLAVAQPVYAEDAAPESTAGIESADVAQATSEGENSIPLPKGVPPIPAPDDSGAKLFVSSQNVSLFHEILIAPLAAWLKESKLIIRVVRELNFAWTYLPPWDGSAGDAAYSLRSDRSLLPKENPPKPGFPFGNAQVLDKENDPEVKAYKILWNTAFAKSISQALLYDLDLSWVGSQSLLRYSTGGLFRYYPPAAEQQSAENQFMEQEVFQLLDPPVVFGFSSLSWRYLSADEDQMWIYSPVTGKVRTLLSSNRSDNLVGSIVTSDDVFVWSGKVQAFNAKVVGERVLLAPFPSLRMYDVSQSESFTPGIRVIGEKESETEASAGPEGETAETKKEVSAPVVRAPYQTRTGTPSMVLWNHQSRRLPQAAPWAPVSVFFVPRNFWILELSPRDPFYSSGRMILAVDKESMLPFYKVVYDRDGSLLKTVIGSWGLARESELTPRFPFAAFVLVVHAKENSVSSLTSQHVAVFPDTSKLPPELLAMLDIQNYISTEEKSKEKK
;
A
#
# COMPACT_ATOMS: atom_id res chain seq x y z
N MET A 1 -17.20 9.54 62.38
CA MET A 1 -16.65 9.45 63.75
C MET A 1 -16.09 8.05 63.97
N ARG A 2 -14.79 7.95 64.30
CA ARG A 2 -13.99 6.83 64.87
C ARG A 2 -14.04 5.46 64.16
N LEU A 3 -13.01 4.97 63.43
CA LEU A 3 -11.57 4.73 63.69
C LEU A 3 -11.24 3.73 64.82
N LYS A 4 -10.45 2.71 64.42
CA LYS A 4 -9.23 2.11 65.05
C LYS A 4 -9.33 0.57 65.13
N ASN A 5 -8.28 -0.22 65.01
CA ASN A 5 -6.91 -0.20 64.45
C ASN A 5 -6.28 -1.54 64.88
N GLY A 6 -5.38 -2.11 64.09
CA GLY A 6 -4.52 -3.22 64.52
C GLY A 6 -3.49 -3.63 63.47
N ARG A 7 -2.32 -3.00 63.50
CA ARG A 7 -1.13 -3.22 62.64
C ARG A 7 -0.21 -4.30 63.22
N SER A 8 0.56 -4.93 62.33
CA SER A 8 1.95 -5.40 62.54
C SER A 8 2.57 -5.65 61.14
N THR A 9 3.39 -4.77 60.52
CA THR A 9 4.88 -4.62 60.54
C THR A 9 5.63 -5.97 60.54
N THR A 10 6.49 -6.35 59.59
CA THR A 10 7.73 -5.69 59.13
C THR A 10 8.33 -6.26 57.81
N GLN A 11 8.68 -5.34 56.91
CA GLN A 11 9.85 -5.22 55.99
C GLN A 11 10.28 -6.27 54.91
N PRO A 12 10.92 -5.78 53.81
CA PRO A 12 11.19 -6.52 52.57
C PRO A 12 12.66 -6.96 52.39
N MET A 13 12.89 -8.09 51.71
CA MET A 13 14.22 -8.52 51.28
C MET A 13 14.67 -7.74 50.03
N ARG A 14 15.59 -6.79 50.23
CA ARG A 14 16.54 -6.33 49.21
C ARG A 14 17.68 -7.34 49.11
N ARG A 15 18.04 -7.77 47.89
CA ARG A 15 19.39 -8.24 47.59
C ARG A 15 20.07 -7.27 46.63
N SER A 16 20.99 -6.52 47.19
CA SER A 16 22.04 -5.77 46.51
C SER A 16 23.09 -6.74 45.95
N CYS A 17 23.51 -6.53 44.71
CA CYS A 17 24.86 -6.89 44.28
C CYS A 17 25.44 -5.67 43.58
N SER A 18 26.29 -4.96 44.32
CA SER A 18 27.16 -3.89 43.87
C SER A 18 28.43 -4.51 43.27
N TYR A 19 28.82 -4.09 42.07
CA TYR A 19 30.23 -4.07 41.70
C TYR A 19 30.57 -2.74 41.00
N SER A 20 31.66 -2.16 41.49
CA SER A 20 32.16 -0.83 41.24
C SER A 20 32.90 -0.71 39.90
N VAL A 21 32.76 0.47 39.32
CA VAL A 21 33.44 1.09 38.17
C VAL A 21 34.96 1.20 38.41
N ARG A 22 35.78 1.00 37.35
CA ARG A 22 36.91 1.85 36.85
C ARG A 22 38.08 1.07 36.21
N ARG A 23 38.26 1.27 34.89
CA ARG A 23 39.53 1.51 34.13
C ARG A 23 39.14 1.54 32.63
N VAL A 24 38.99 2.70 31.98
CA VAL A 24 40.03 3.65 31.48
C VAL A 24 40.81 3.10 30.28
N CYS A 25 40.38 3.60 29.11
CA CYS A 25 41.14 4.10 27.97
C CYS A 25 41.87 3.17 26.99
N SER A 26 41.72 3.59 25.73
CA SER A 26 42.73 3.63 24.67
C SER A 26 42.92 2.36 23.87
N GLU A 27 42.24 2.26 22.72
CA GLU A 27 42.87 2.17 21.40
C GLU A 27 41.81 2.31 20.30
N LEU A 28 42.25 2.61 19.07
CA LEU A 28 41.45 2.98 17.88
C LEU A 28 40.91 4.41 17.82
N LEU A 29 41.82 5.38 18.01
CA LEU A 29 41.76 6.68 17.35
C LEU A 29 43.12 6.98 16.68
N VAL A 30 43.47 6.23 15.62
CA VAL A 30 44.55 6.60 14.68
C VAL A 30 44.25 5.97 13.32
N LEU A 31 43.72 6.76 12.38
CA LEU A 31 44.08 6.80 10.96
C LEU A 31 43.09 7.72 10.21
N LEU A 32 43.37 9.01 10.30
CA LEU A 32 42.84 10.05 9.44
C LEU A 32 44.04 10.70 8.72
N LEU A 33 43.86 10.91 7.42
CA LEU A 33 44.50 11.91 6.53
C LEU A 33 45.86 11.63 5.90
N ALA A 34 45.83 11.48 4.56
CA ALA A 34 46.77 11.96 3.52
C ALA A 34 46.42 11.24 2.19
N VAL A 35 46.30 11.78 0.97
CA VAL A 35 46.70 13.04 0.31
C VAL A 35 45.96 13.12 -1.07
N ALA A 36 45.55 14.34 -1.47
CA ALA A 36 45.44 15.01 -2.81
C ALA A 36 45.28 14.19 -4.12
N GLN A 37 44.70 14.63 -5.25
CA GLN A 37 43.97 15.79 -5.84
C GLN A 37 43.59 15.35 -7.30
N PRO A 38 42.76 16.09 -8.07
CA PRO A 38 42.08 15.60 -9.28
C PRO A 38 42.86 15.85 -10.59
N VAL A 39 42.49 15.14 -11.66
CA VAL A 39 42.99 15.40 -13.02
C VAL A 39 41.82 15.84 -13.90
N TYR A 40 41.89 17.09 -14.36
CA TYR A 40 41.14 17.64 -15.49
C TYR A 40 41.80 17.20 -16.80
N ALA A 41 40.99 16.94 -17.83
CA ALA A 41 41.39 17.10 -19.22
C ALA A 41 40.18 17.64 -20.01
N GLU A 42 40.31 18.88 -20.48
CA GLU A 42 39.52 19.47 -21.55
C GLU A 42 39.96 18.86 -22.89
N ASP A 43 39.05 18.61 -23.83
CA ASP A 43 38.98 19.40 -25.07
C ASP A 43 37.95 18.90 -26.10
N ALA A 44 37.40 19.91 -26.79
CA ALA A 44 36.89 19.93 -28.17
C ALA A 44 35.51 19.31 -28.50
N ALA A 45 34.52 20.22 -28.63
CA ALA A 45 33.44 20.10 -29.61
C ALA A 45 33.95 20.38 -31.04
N PRO A 46 33.21 19.94 -32.07
CA PRO A 46 32.62 20.96 -32.95
C PRO A 46 31.16 20.68 -33.36
N GLU A 47 30.49 21.77 -33.71
CA GLU A 47 29.15 21.86 -34.30
C GLU A 47 29.09 21.27 -35.72
N SER A 48 27.95 20.69 -36.12
CA SER A 48 27.05 21.27 -37.15
C SER A 48 26.06 20.27 -37.77
N THR A 49 24.79 20.71 -37.83
CA THR A 49 23.76 20.50 -38.88
C THR A 49 23.13 19.12 -39.16
N ALA A 50 21.83 19.07 -38.82
CA ALA A 50 20.68 18.72 -39.66
C ALA A 50 20.66 17.41 -40.46
N GLY A 51 19.65 16.58 -40.16
CA GLY A 51 19.19 15.47 -40.99
C GLY A 51 18.12 14.66 -40.28
N ILE A 52 16.86 15.06 -40.44
CA ILE A 52 15.70 14.23 -40.09
C ILE A 52 15.61 13.14 -41.15
N GLU A 53 15.83 11.89 -40.76
CA GLU A 53 15.35 10.74 -41.54
C GLU A 53 15.04 9.55 -40.63
N SER A 54 13.88 8.98 -40.89
CA SER A 54 13.23 7.84 -40.25
C SER A 54 14.14 6.62 -40.18
N ALA A 55 14.30 6.04 -38.99
CA ALA A 55 14.93 4.74 -38.80
C ALA A 55 14.00 3.79 -38.04
N ASP A 56 13.90 2.60 -38.61
CA ASP A 56 13.12 1.45 -38.21
C ASP A 56 13.17 1.12 -36.71
N VAL A 57 12.03 0.68 -36.20
CA VAL A 57 11.90 0.07 -34.86
C VAL A 57 12.60 -1.29 -34.89
N ALA A 58 13.91 -1.27 -34.68
CA ALA A 58 14.69 -2.45 -34.40
C ALA A 58 14.38 -2.94 -32.97
N GLN A 59 13.86 -4.16 -32.87
CA GLN A 59 13.81 -4.93 -31.63
C GLN A 59 15.24 -5.11 -31.10
N ALA A 60 15.61 -4.32 -30.10
CA ALA A 60 16.83 -4.54 -29.33
C ALA A 60 16.54 -5.54 -28.21
N THR A 61 16.96 -6.79 -28.39
CA THR A 61 17.21 -7.73 -27.29
C THR A 61 18.37 -7.18 -26.45
N SER A 62 18.05 -6.52 -25.35
CA SER A 62 19.03 -6.04 -24.37
C SER A 62 19.13 -7.04 -23.21
N GLU A 63 20.06 -7.99 -23.33
CA GLU A 63 20.54 -8.74 -22.18
C GLU A 63 21.43 -7.81 -21.32
N GLY A 64 21.03 -7.57 -20.06
CA GLY A 64 21.99 -7.37 -18.95
C GLY A 64 22.32 -5.95 -18.44
N GLU A 65 22.09 -4.85 -19.17
CA GLU A 65 22.59 -3.52 -18.74
C GLU A 65 21.71 -2.74 -17.75
N ASN A 66 20.44 -3.10 -17.57
CA ASN A 66 19.50 -2.34 -16.70
C ASN A 66 19.21 -3.00 -15.33
N SER A 67 19.91 -4.09 -14.98
CA SER A 67 19.61 -4.83 -13.75
C SER A 67 20.29 -4.25 -12.50
N ILE A 68 19.53 -4.09 -11.41
CA ILE A 68 20.02 -3.45 -10.16
C ILE A 68 21.22 -4.24 -9.58
N PRO A 69 22.35 -3.58 -9.23
CA PRO A 69 23.50 -4.26 -8.65
C PRO A 69 23.13 -4.90 -7.30
N LEU A 70 23.47 -6.18 -7.13
CA LEU A 70 23.23 -6.89 -5.87
C LEU A 70 24.38 -6.68 -4.88
N PRO A 71 24.10 -6.67 -3.56
CA PRO A 71 25.15 -6.70 -2.54
C PRO A 71 26.12 -7.87 -2.74
N LYS A 72 27.39 -7.67 -2.38
CA LYS A 72 28.42 -8.70 -2.46
C LYS A 72 28.02 -9.93 -1.65
N GLY A 73 28.17 -11.13 -2.23
CA GLY A 73 27.87 -12.40 -1.57
C GLY A 73 26.46 -12.94 -1.82
N VAL A 74 25.55 -12.13 -2.39
CA VAL A 74 24.26 -12.63 -2.87
C VAL A 74 24.50 -13.49 -4.12
N PRO A 75 23.99 -14.73 -4.18
CA PRO A 75 24.11 -15.58 -5.37
C PRO A 75 23.45 -14.95 -6.60
N PRO A 76 23.88 -15.33 -7.82
CA PRO A 76 23.18 -14.96 -9.04
C PRO A 76 21.69 -15.35 -8.98
N ILE A 77 20.83 -14.43 -9.42
CA ILE A 77 19.39 -14.63 -9.49
C ILE A 77 19.02 -14.83 -10.97
N PRO A 78 18.22 -15.86 -11.32
CA PRO A 78 17.89 -16.16 -12.71
C PRO A 78 17.01 -15.08 -13.35
N ALA A 79 17.21 -14.87 -14.65
CA ALA A 79 16.38 -14.01 -15.47
C ALA A 79 14.95 -14.59 -15.61
N PRO A 80 13.94 -13.77 -15.95
CA PRO A 80 12.55 -14.22 -16.07
C PRO A 80 12.29 -15.36 -17.07
N ASP A 81 13.06 -15.39 -18.14
CA ASP A 81 12.96 -16.28 -19.30
C ASP A 81 13.90 -17.50 -19.23
N ASP A 82 14.71 -17.60 -18.19
CA ASP A 82 15.55 -18.77 -17.91
C ASP A 82 14.66 -19.98 -17.59
N SER A 83 14.32 -20.73 -18.63
CA SER A 83 13.43 -21.88 -18.59
C SER A 83 13.96 -23.07 -17.76
N GLY A 84 15.24 -23.05 -17.35
CA GLY A 84 15.90 -24.14 -16.64
C GLY A 84 15.92 -24.01 -15.11
N ALA A 85 15.97 -22.80 -14.54
CA ALA A 85 16.23 -22.62 -13.11
C ALA A 85 15.18 -21.74 -12.40
N LYS A 86 14.17 -22.36 -11.79
CA LYS A 86 13.33 -21.65 -10.80
C LYS A 86 14.10 -21.56 -9.48
N LEU A 87 14.50 -20.35 -9.09
CA LEU A 87 15.11 -20.11 -7.79
C LEU A 87 14.03 -19.90 -6.72
N PHE A 88 14.07 -20.74 -5.68
CA PHE A 88 13.28 -20.54 -4.46
C PHE A 88 14.20 -20.24 -3.28
N VAL A 89 13.85 -19.22 -2.50
CA VAL A 89 14.48 -18.95 -1.21
C VAL A 89 13.64 -19.57 -0.11
N SER A 90 14.28 -20.35 0.75
CA SER A 90 13.69 -21.12 1.83
C SER A 90 14.66 -21.20 3.02
N SER A 91 14.30 -21.95 4.07
CA SER A 91 15.16 -22.18 5.23
C SER A 91 16.53 -22.76 4.89
N GLN A 92 16.67 -23.46 3.76
CA GLN A 92 17.91 -24.11 3.33
C GLN A 92 18.98 -23.14 2.81
N ASN A 93 18.57 -22.00 2.23
CA ASN A 93 19.47 -21.07 1.54
C ASN A 93 19.27 -19.60 1.92
N VAL A 94 18.35 -19.27 2.83
CA VAL A 94 18.07 -17.90 3.29
C VAL A 94 19.30 -17.14 3.79
N SER A 95 20.29 -17.85 4.35
CA SER A 95 21.57 -17.24 4.77
C SER A 95 22.32 -16.56 3.63
N LEU A 96 22.12 -16.99 2.38
CA LEU A 96 22.75 -16.40 1.20
C LEU A 96 22.05 -15.11 0.73
N PHE A 97 20.81 -14.87 1.18
CA PHE A 97 19.98 -13.74 0.73
C PHE A 97 19.66 -12.72 1.84
N HIS A 98 20.23 -12.89 3.04
CA HIS A 98 19.88 -12.07 4.21
C HIS A 98 20.08 -10.56 4.01
N GLU A 99 21.04 -10.14 3.18
CA GLU A 99 21.32 -8.73 2.87
C GLU A 99 20.23 -8.05 2.03
N ILE A 100 19.40 -8.83 1.31
CA ILE A 100 18.32 -8.32 0.45
C ILE A 100 16.92 -8.67 0.97
N LEU A 101 16.82 -9.05 2.25
CA LEU A 101 15.57 -9.38 2.92
C LEU A 101 15.28 -8.38 4.03
N ILE A 102 14.03 -7.95 4.13
CA ILE A 102 13.58 -7.25 5.33
C ILE A 102 13.50 -8.25 6.49
N ALA A 103 13.86 -7.82 7.70
CA ALA A 103 14.08 -8.72 8.84
C ALA A 103 12.94 -9.72 9.12
N PRO A 104 11.64 -9.33 9.08
CA PRO A 104 10.54 -10.28 9.26
C PRO A 104 10.50 -11.40 8.22
N LEU A 105 10.77 -11.10 6.94
CA LEU A 105 10.83 -12.12 5.89
C LEU A 105 11.94 -13.12 6.15
N ALA A 106 13.13 -12.64 6.52
CA ALA A 106 14.26 -13.51 6.84
C ALA A 106 13.91 -14.46 8.00
N ALA A 107 13.18 -14.00 9.02
CA ALA A 107 12.71 -14.84 10.11
C ALA A 107 11.73 -15.92 9.62
N TRP A 108 10.71 -15.55 8.84
CA TRP A 108 9.72 -16.51 8.34
C TRP A 108 10.29 -17.53 7.37
N LEU A 109 11.27 -17.15 6.55
CA LEU A 109 12.01 -18.06 5.67
C LEU A 109 12.82 -19.08 6.50
N LYS A 110 13.52 -18.63 7.55
CA LYS A 110 14.28 -19.51 8.48
C LYS A 110 13.35 -20.50 9.19
N GLU A 111 12.17 -20.05 9.62
CA GLU A 111 11.16 -20.87 10.26
C GLU A 111 10.36 -21.75 9.29
N SER A 112 10.70 -21.74 7.99
CA SER A 112 9.97 -22.42 6.92
C SER A 112 8.50 -21.99 6.77
N LYS A 113 8.06 -20.91 7.43
CA LYS A 113 6.72 -20.33 7.29
C LYS A 113 6.51 -19.70 5.91
N LEU A 114 7.58 -19.23 5.29
CA LEU A 114 7.56 -18.63 3.96
C LEU A 114 8.55 -19.37 3.04
N ILE A 115 8.19 -19.48 1.77
CA ILE A 115 9.07 -19.88 0.68
C ILE A 115 8.74 -18.93 -0.47
N ILE A 116 9.73 -18.28 -1.06
CA ILE A 116 9.53 -17.27 -2.10
C ILE A 116 10.22 -17.66 -3.40
N ARG A 117 9.54 -17.43 -4.53
CA ARG A 117 10.15 -17.53 -5.86
C ARG A 117 10.86 -16.22 -6.18
N VAL A 118 12.15 -16.27 -6.45
CA VAL A 118 12.96 -15.08 -6.71
C VAL A 118 13.34 -15.02 -8.19
N VAL A 119 13.28 -13.82 -8.77
CA VAL A 119 13.58 -13.56 -10.18
C VAL A 119 14.36 -12.26 -10.30
N ARG A 120 15.24 -12.17 -11.31
CA ARG A 120 16.22 -11.08 -11.40
C ARG A 120 15.57 -9.71 -11.61
N GLU A 121 14.56 -9.66 -12.45
CA GLU A 121 13.88 -8.44 -12.90
C GLU A 121 12.46 -8.72 -13.39
N LEU A 122 11.72 -7.67 -13.74
CA LEU A 122 10.43 -7.75 -14.42
C LEU A 122 10.66 -7.78 -15.93
N ASN A 123 9.71 -8.31 -16.71
CA ASN A 123 9.77 -8.28 -18.19
C ASN A 123 9.37 -6.91 -18.78
N PHE A 124 9.36 -5.86 -17.96
CA PHE A 124 8.99 -4.51 -18.35
C PHE A 124 9.64 -3.51 -17.40
N ALA A 125 9.90 -2.30 -17.90
CA ALA A 125 10.31 -1.18 -17.07
C ALA A 125 9.10 -0.59 -16.35
N TRP A 126 9.22 -0.32 -15.05
CA TRP A 126 8.13 0.30 -14.29
C TRP A 126 8.10 1.80 -14.59
N THR A 127 7.21 2.20 -15.49
CA THR A 127 7.01 3.59 -15.89
C THR A 127 5.51 3.90 -15.89
N TYR A 128 5.14 5.16 -15.66
CA TYR A 128 3.74 5.55 -15.55
C TYR A 128 3.21 6.22 -16.84
N LEU A 129 3.93 7.20 -17.38
CA LEU A 129 3.78 7.87 -18.70
C LEU A 129 4.55 9.21 -18.70
N PRO A 130 4.74 9.89 -19.86
CA PRO A 130 5.59 11.08 -20.02
C PRO A 130 5.42 12.23 -19.01
N PRO A 131 4.23 12.62 -18.50
CA PRO A 131 4.15 13.67 -17.49
C PRO A 131 4.77 13.24 -16.14
N TRP A 132 4.65 11.96 -15.80
CA TRP A 132 5.13 11.40 -14.54
C TRP A 132 6.59 10.97 -14.64
N ASP A 133 6.93 10.28 -15.73
CA ASP A 133 8.29 9.79 -16.00
C ASP A 133 9.22 10.93 -16.45
N GLY A 134 8.66 11.96 -17.10
CA GLY A 134 9.34 13.17 -17.59
C GLY A 134 9.25 14.37 -16.65
N SER A 135 8.74 14.23 -15.42
CA SER A 135 8.83 15.24 -14.35
C SER A 135 10.28 15.41 -13.83
N ALA A 136 11.22 15.47 -14.76
CA ALA A 136 12.64 15.60 -14.56
C ALA A 136 12.96 16.98 -13.97
N GLY A 137 13.30 17.00 -12.69
CA GLY A 137 14.04 18.09 -12.06
C GLY A 137 13.22 19.18 -11.38
N ASP A 138 12.10 19.61 -11.96
CA ASP A 138 11.34 20.75 -11.44
C ASP A 138 10.17 20.31 -10.55
N ALA A 139 10.31 20.51 -9.24
CA ALA A 139 9.23 20.24 -8.28
C ALA A 139 8.00 21.11 -8.60
N ALA A 140 6.87 20.48 -8.95
CA ALA A 140 5.60 21.15 -9.19
C ALA A 140 4.99 21.78 -7.90
N TYR A 141 5.45 21.30 -6.75
CA TYR A 141 5.01 21.75 -5.44
C TYR A 141 6.20 22.22 -4.58
N SER A 142 5.88 23.01 -3.56
CA SER A 142 6.74 23.30 -2.43
C SER A 142 6.16 22.69 -1.16
N LEU A 143 7.03 22.34 -0.21
CA LEU A 143 6.63 21.81 1.08
C LEU A 143 6.50 22.97 2.08
N ARG A 144 5.32 23.12 2.69
CA ARG A 144 5.09 24.08 3.77
C ARG A 144 5.72 23.62 5.08
N SER A 145 5.81 24.51 6.06
CA SER A 145 6.36 24.19 7.39
C SER A 145 5.54 23.12 8.13
N ASP A 146 4.23 23.07 7.90
CA ASP A 146 3.31 22.05 8.43
C ASP A 146 3.39 20.71 7.66
N ARG A 147 4.26 20.63 6.65
CA ARG A 147 4.45 19.48 5.75
C ARG A 147 3.32 19.28 4.73
N SER A 148 2.41 20.25 4.58
CA SER A 148 1.42 20.27 3.50
C SER A 148 2.04 20.70 2.17
N LEU A 149 1.39 20.33 1.06
CA LEU A 149 1.80 20.76 -0.28
C LEU A 149 1.29 22.17 -0.60
N LEU A 150 2.11 22.95 -1.30
CA LEU A 150 1.70 24.21 -1.92
C LEU A 150 2.07 24.16 -3.42
N PRO A 151 1.09 24.16 -4.34
CA PRO A 151 1.38 24.18 -5.77
C PRO A 151 2.12 25.46 -6.17
N LYS A 152 3.07 25.36 -7.10
CA LYS A 152 3.80 26.53 -7.62
C LYS A 152 3.08 27.23 -8.76
N GLU A 153 2.19 26.53 -9.44
CA GLU A 153 1.39 26.98 -10.59
C GLU A 153 -0.07 26.53 -10.41
N ASN A 154 -1.01 27.19 -11.09
CA ASN A 154 -2.43 26.81 -11.05
C ASN A 154 -2.99 26.67 -12.48
N PRO A 155 -3.37 25.46 -12.93
CA PRO A 155 -3.22 24.19 -12.23
C PRO A 155 -1.74 23.73 -12.16
N PRO A 156 -1.36 22.91 -11.16
CA PRO A 156 -0.01 22.37 -11.08
C PRO A 156 0.28 21.42 -12.23
N LYS A 157 1.55 21.36 -12.63
CA LYS A 157 2.01 20.43 -13.67
C LYS A 157 1.73 18.98 -13.25
N PRO A 158 1.18 18.13 -14.14
CA PRO A 158 1.01 16.71 -13.86
C PRO A 158 2.37 16.05 -13.61
N GLY A 159 2.41 15.06 -12.71
CA GLY A 159 3.62 14.31 -12.37
C GLY A 159 3.85 14.18 -10.88
N PHE A 160 5.02 13.66 -10.50
CA PHE A 160 5.40 13.57 -9.09
C PHE A 160 5.67 14.95 -8.51
N PRO A 161 5.09 15.31 -7.33
CA PRO A 161 5.25 16.63 -6.74
C PRO A 161 6.70 17.10 -6.58
N PHE A 162 7.61 16.17 -6.31
CA PHE A 162 9.03 16.43 -6.06
C PHE A 162 9.98 15.72 -7.04
N GLY A 163 9.49 15.33 -8.22
CA GLY A 163 10.27 14.66 -9.25
C GLY A 163 10.60 13.20 -8.92
N ASN A 164 11.52 12.61 -9.68
CA ASN A 164 11.88 11.19 -9.57
C ASN A 164 12.90 10.89 -8.45
N ALA A 165 13.31 9.62 -8.34
CA ALA A 165 14.25 9.17 -7.30
C ALA A 165 15.60 9.89 -7.34
N GLN A 166 16.14 10.18 -8.53
CA GLN A 166 17.43 10.87 -8.69
C GLN A 166 17.36 12.31 -8.15
N VAL A 167 16.21 12.96 -8.25
CA VAL A 167 15.99 14.30 -7.66
C VAL A 167 15.88 14.20 -6.15
N LEU A 168 15.09 13.26 -5.65
CA LEU A 168 14.91 13.02 -4.22
C LEU A 168 16.21 12.63 -3.52
N ASP A 169 17.10 11.90 -4.19
CA ASP A 169 18.38 11.46 -3.64
C ASP A 169 19.38 12.60 -3.41
N LYS A 170 19.19 13.75 -4.05
CA LYS A 170 19.99 14.96 -3.82
C LYS A 170 19.56 15.75 -2.58
N GLU A 171 18.39 15.44 -2.00
CA GLU A 171 17.95 16.05 -0.75
C GLU A 171 18.75 15.49 0.42
N ASN A 172 19.52 16.34 1.08
CA ASN A 172 20.42 15.94 2.16
C ASN A 172 19.73 15.94 3.53
N ASP A 173 18.65 16.71 3.70
CA ASP A 173 17.88 16.69 4.94
C ASP A 173 17.01 15.41 4.98
N PRO A 174 17.26 14.48 5.91
CA PRO A 174 16.57 13.19 5.94
C PRO A 174 15.07 13.33 6.26
N GLU A 175 14.66 14.37 6.99
CA GLU A 175 13.25 14.64 7.28
C GLU A 175 12.56 15.20 6.04
N VAL A 176 13.13 16.23 5.42
CA VAL A 176 12.57 16.83 4.20
C VAL A 176 12.50 15.78 3.09
N LYS A 177 13.54 14.98 2.90
CA LYS A 177 13.56 13.86 1.94
C LYS A 177 12.41 12.90 2.20
N ALA A 178 12.16 12.53 3.45
CA ALA A 178 11.07 11.61 3.80
C ALA A 178 9.70 12.18 3.44
N TYR A 179 9.42 13.45 3.76
CA TYR A 179 8.14 14.07 3.39
C TYR A 179 7.94 14.16 1.88
N LYS A 180 9.00 14.46 1.12
CA LYS A 180 8.94 14.46 -0.34
C LYS A 180 8.63 13.06 -0.90
N ILE A 181 9.27 12.02 -0.37
CA ILE A 181 8.98 10.62 -0.72
C ILE A 181 7.52 10.27 -0.41
N LEU A 182 7.04 10.57 0.80
CA LEU A 182 5.67 10.22 1.22
C LEU A 182 4.59 10.90 0.35
N TRP A 183 4.81 12.15 -0.06
CA TRP A 183 3.92 12.85 -0.99
C TRP A 183 3.97 12.25 -2.40
N ASN A 184 5.16 11.94 -2.92
CA ASN A 184 5.30 11.22 -4.19
C ASN A 184 4.59 9.86 -4.13
N THR A 185 4.69 9.14 -3.02
CA THR A 185 3.96 7.88 -2.79
C THR A 185 2.44 8.09 -2.78
N ALA A 186 1.94 9.17 -2.17
CA ALA A 186 0.52 9.49 -2.21
C ALA A 186 0.03 9.77 -3.64
N PHE A 187 0.82 10.50 -4.42
CA PHE A 187 0.54 10.82 -5.82
C PHE A 187 0.70 9.62 -6.76
N ALA A 188 1.63 8.70 -6.49
CA ALA A 188 1.78 7.46 -7.26
C ALA A 188 0.49 6.63 -7.24
N LYS A 189 -0.22 6.63 -6.11
CA LYS A 189 -1.51 5.95 -5.96
C LYS A 189 -2.66 6.71 -6.61
N SER A 190 -2.55 8.02 -6.80
CA SER A 190 -3.60 8.85 -7.39
C SER A 190 -3.58 8.89 -8.93
N ILE A 191 -2.58 8.30 -9.58
CA ILE A 191 -2.42 8.30 -11.05
C ILE A 191 -3.67 7.78 -11.76
N SER A 192 -4.33 6.78 -11.18
CA SER A 192 -5.55 6.16 -11.69
C SER A 192 -6.80 7.03 -11.58
N GLN A 193 -6.76 8.13 -10.81
CA GLN A 193 -7.88 9.00 -10.42
C GLN A 193 -9.00 8.30 -9.64
N ALA A 194 -9.55 7.20 -10.13
CA ALA A 194 -10.48 6.38 -9.35
C ALA A 194 -10.24 4.89 -9.57
N LEU A 195 -10.32 4.14 -8.48
CA LEU A 195 -10.16 2.69 -8.48
C LEU A 195 -11.28 2.05 -7.67
N LEU A 196 -11.86 1.00 -8.24
CA LEU A 196 -12.78 0.11 -7.55
C LEU A 196 -12.16 -1.28 -7.46
N TYR A 197 -11.97 -1.75 -6.24
CA TYR A 197 -11.50 -3.09 -5.92
C TYR A 197 -12.67 -3.95 -5.48
N ASP A 198 -12.81 -5.12 -6.07
CA ASP A 198 -13.50 -6.25 -5.43
C ASP A 198 -12.45 -7.02 -4.61
N LEU A 199 -12.74 -7.30 -3.34
CA LEU A 199 -11.73 -7.81 -2.41
C LEU A 199 -12.26 -8.88 -1.47
N ASP A 200 -11.35 -9.76 -1.07
CA ASP A 200 -11.50 -10.67 0.07
C ASP A 200 -10.69 -10.18 1.26
N LEU A 201 -11.37 -9.89 2.38
CA LEU A 201 -10.74 -9.77 3.69
C LEU A 201 -10.71 -11.15 4.36
N SER A 202 -9.52 -11.73 4.51
CA SER A 202 -9.31 -13.08 5.04
C SER A 202 -8.64 -13.07 6.41
N TRP A 203 -9.00 -14.03 7.26
CA TRP A 203 -8.33 -14.38 8.50
C TRP A 203 -7.74 -15.77 8.38
N VAL A 204 -6.41 -15.85 8.47
CA VAL A 204 -5.67 -17.10 8.26
C VAL A 204 -5.01 -17.50 9.56
N GLY A 205 -5.24 -18.75 9.96
CA GLY A 205 -4.61 -19.37 11.11
C GLY A 205 -3.32 -20.08 10.74
N SER A 206 -2.71 -20.75 11.71
CA SER A 206 -1.47 -21.50 11.51
C SER A 206 -1.61 -22.71 10.58
N GLN A 207 -2.82 -23.27 10.44
CA GLN A 207 -3.08 -24.50 9.66
C GLN A 207 -4.01 -24.31 8.45
N SER A 208 -4.93 -23.33 8.50
CA SER A 208 -5.90 -23.11 7.43
C SER A 208 -6.43 -21.68 7.41
N LEU A 209 -7.20 -21.34 6.38
CA LEU A 209 -8.12 -20.21 6.44
C LEU A 209 -9.13 -20.46 7.58
N LEU A 210 -9.40 -19.43 8.38
CA LEU A 210 -10.36 -19.48 9.49
C LEU A 210 -11.73 -18.96 9.04
N ARG A 211 -11.71 -17.80 8.37
CA ARG A 211 -12.89 -17.13 7.81
C ARG A 211 -12.45 -16.10 6.77
N TYR A 212 -13.37 -15.68 5.93
CA TYR A 212 -13.18 -14.55 5.02
C TYR A 212 -14.49 -13.77 4.89
N SER A 213 -14.38 -12.57 4.33
CA SER A 213 -15.49 -11.70 4.01
C SER A 213 -15.23 -11.07 2.64
N THR A 214 -16.25 -11.00 1.80
CA THR A 214 -16.15 -10.36 0.49
C THR A 214 -16.74 -8.96 0.53
N GLY A 215 -16.25 -8.08 -0.32
CA GLY A 215 -16.72 -6.72 -0.41
C GLY A 215 -15.91 -5.93 -1.41
N GLY A 216 -15.84 -4.62 -1.17
CA GLY A 216 -15.19 -3.73 -2.12
C GLY A 216 -14.63 -2.49 -1.48
N LEU A 217 -13.68 -1.89 -2.17
CA LEU A 217 -13.08 -0.61 -1.84
C LEU A 217 -13.13 0.27 -3.06
N PHE A 218 -13.80 1.40 -2.96
CA PHE A 218 -13.77 2.45 -3.96
C PHE A 218 -13.01 3.65 -3.43
N ARG A 219 -12.01 4.08 -4.19
CA ARG A 219 -11.19 5.24 -3.86
C ARG A 219 -11.20 6.22 -5.03
N TYR A 220 -11.51 7.46 -4.71
CA TYR A 220 -11.56 8.60 -5.62
C TYR A 220 -10.51 9.65 -5.24
N TYR A 221 -9.75 10.08 -6.23
CA TYR A 221 -8.77 11.14 -6.17
C TYR A 221 -9.27 12.27 -7.08
N PRO A 222 -9.77 13.38 -6.52
CA PRO A 222 -10.27 14.47 -7.34
C PRO A 222 -9.15 15.00 -8.27
N PRO A 223 -9.44 15.35 -9.53
CA PRO A 223 -8.49 16.01 -10.41
C PRO A 223 -7.89 17.27 -9.79
N ALA A 224 -6.65 17.61 -10.14
CA ALA A 224 -5.93 18.75 -9.56
C ALA A 224 -6.65 20.11 -9.71
N ALA A 225 -7.54 20.26 -10.71
CA ALA A 225 -8.39 21.43 -10.87
C ALA A 225 -9.50 21.50 -9.81
N GLU A 226 -10.12 20.36 -9.46
CA GLU A 226 -11.16 20.28 -8.42
C GLU A 226 -10.57 20.46 -7.03
N GLN A 227 -9.39 19.87 -6.77
CA GLN A 227 -8.65 19.91 -5.50
C GLN A 227 -8.31 21.33 -4.99
N GLN A 228 -8.40 22.32 -5.88
CA GLN A 228 -8.06 23.72 -5.59
C GLN A 228 -9.29 24.61 -5.37
N SER A 229 -10.49 24.07 -5.58
CA SER A 229 -11.71 24.79 -5.21
C SER A 229 -11.82 24.90 -3.69
N ALA A 230 -12.44 25.97 -3.19
CA ALA A 230 -12.69 26.13 -1.75
C ALA A 230 -13.59 25.01 -1.20
N GLU A 231 -14.40 24.40 -2.06
CA GLU A 231 -15.38 23.36 -1.73
C GLU A 231 -14.76 21.94 -1.73
N ASN A 232 -13.66 21.72 -2.48
CA ASN A 232 -13.08 20.39 -2.66
C ASN A 232 -11.55 20.42 -2.47
N GLN A 233 -11.09 20.24 -1.23
CA GLN A 233 -9.67 20.17 -0.87
C GLN A 233 -9.21 18.73 -0.58
N PHE A 234 -9.94 17.73 -1.08
CA PHE A 234 -9.66 16.33 -0.80
C PHE A 234 -8.45 15.85 -1.62
N MET A 235 -7.50 15.21 -0.93
CA MET A 235 -6.51 14.36 -1.58
C MET A 235 -7.18 13.08 -2.06
N GLU A 236 -7.96 12.43 -1.20
CA GLU A 236 -8.67 11.19 -1.53
C GLU A 236 -9.95 11.06 -0.70
N GLN A 237 -10.96 10.43 -1.30
CA GLN A 237 -12.15 9.94 -0.62
C GLN A 237 -12.23 8.43 -0.84
N GLU A 238 -12.62 7.69 0.19
CA GLU A 238 -12.63 6.23 0.15
C GLU A 238 -13.86 5.68 0.85
N VAL A 239 -14.51 4.71 0.23
CA VAL A 239 -15.47 3.83 0.87
C VAL A 239 -14.97 2.39 0.83
N PHE A 240 -15.04 1.71 1.97
CA PHE A 240 -14.81 0.27 2.10
C PHE A 240 -16.11 -0.38 2.59
N GLN A 241 -16.57 -1.43 1.93
CA GLN A 241 -17.77 -2.17 2.31
C GLN A 241 -17.53 -3.68 2.39
N LEU A 242 -18.31 -4.34 3.25
CA LEU A 242 -18.43 -5.80 3.28
C LEU A 242 -19.85 -6.21 2.90
N LEU A 243 -19.95 -7.19 2.00
CA LEU A 243 -21.20 -7.69 1.45
C LEU A 243 -21.46 -9.17 1.77
N ASP A 244 -20.48 -9.91 2.24
CA ASP A 244 -20.67 -11.30 2.68
C ASP A 244 -19.66 -11.63 3.79
N PRO A 245 -20.00 -12.42 4.83
CA PRO A 245 -21.27 -13.10 5.10
C PRO A 245 -22.42 -12.18 5.58
N PRO A 246 -23.67 -12.67 5.65
CA PRO A 246 -24.84 -11.89 6.08
C PRO A 246 -24.67 -11.09 7.38
N VAL A 247 -23.86 -11.58 8.32
CA VAL A 247 -23.61 -10.90 9.62
C VAL A 247 -22.84 -9.57 9.49
N VAL A 248 -22.07 -9.39 8.40
CA VAL A 248 -21.36 -8.14 8.10
C VAL A 248 -21.90 -7.43 6.87
N PHE A 249 -22.98 -7.96 6.26
CA PHE A 249 -23.59 -7.39 5.07
C PHE A 249 -23.96 -5.92 5.31
N GLY A 250 -23.45 -5.04 4.46
CA GLY A 250 -23.70 -3.61 4.51
C GLY A 250 -22.78 -2.85 5.46
N PHE A 251 -21.86 -3.50 6.19
CA PHE A 251 -20.81 -2.77 6.91
C PHE A 251 -20.08 -1.83 5.96
N SER A 252 -19.95 -0.57 6.34
CA SER A 252 -19.30 0.46 5.52
C SER A 252 -18.40 1.34 6.36
N SER A 253 -17.25 1.69 5.81
CA SER A 253 -16.36 2.72 6.32
C SER A 253 -16.15 3.77 5.24
N LEU A 254 -16.49 5.02 5.52
CA LEU A 254 -16.23 6.17 4.66
C LEU A 254 -15.09 6.99 5.26
N SER A 255 -14.15 7.45 4.43
CA SER A 255 -13.13 8.38 4.88
C SER A 255 -12.83 9.46 3.84
N TRP A 256 -12.63 10.68 4.32
CA TRP A 256 -12.20 11.82 3.53
C TRP A 256 -10.85 12.31 4.04
N ARG A 257 -9.90 12.44 3.13
CA ARG A 257 -8.56 12.92 3.41
C ARG A 257 -8.32 14.23 2.69
N TYR A 258 -7.86 15.21 3.44
CA TYR A 258 -7.52 16.54 2.94
C TYR A 258 -6.05 16.64 2.52
N LEU A 259 -5.80 17.44 1.48
CA LEU A 259 -4.45 17.87 1.08
C LEU A 259 -3.79 18.76 2.15
N SER A 260 -4.60 19.53 2.87
CA SER A 260 -4.19 20.36 4.01
C SER A 260 -3.81 19.51 5.23
N ALA A 261 -3.32 20.18 6.27
CA ALA A 261 -3.05 19.57 7.57
C ALA A 261 -4.33 19.25 8.38
N ASP A 262 -5.53 19.56 7.86
CA ASP A 262 -6.79 19.29 8.55
C ASP A 262 -6.98 17.80 8.83
N GLU A 263 -7.60 17.45 9.94
CA GLU A 263 -7.79 16.04 10.32
C GLU A 263 -8.64 15.28 9.28
N ASP A 264 -8.27 14.03 9.01
CA ASP A 264 -9.09 13.16 8.16
C ASP A 264 -10.44 12.91 8.84
N GLN A 265 -11.53 13.02 8.09
CA GLN A 265 -12.87 12.70 8.58
C GLN A 265 -13.20 11.25 8.24
N MET A 266 -13.80 10.53 9.19
CA MET A 266 -14.10 9.12 9.04
C MET A 266 -15.42 8.75 9.69
N TRP A 267 -16.16 7.87 9.04
CA TRP A 267 -17.41 7.32 9.54
C TRP A 267 -17.45 5.82 9.35
N ILE A 268 -18.11 5.13 10.28
CA ILE A 268 -18.45 3.71 10.13
C ILE A 268 -19.95 3.55 10.29
N TYR A 269 -20.56 2.85 9.34
CA TYR A 269 -21.89 2.30 9.46
C TYR A 269 -21.82 0.85 9.95
N SER A 270 -22.57 0.54 11.00
CA SER A 270 -22.70 -0.80 11.56
C SER A 270 -24.08 -1.38 11.22
N PRO A 271 -24.16 -2.48 10.46
CA PRO A 271 -25.45 -3.08 10.08
C PRO A 271 -26.17 -3.67 11.28
N VAL A 272 -25.44 -4.13 12.30
CA VAL A 272 -26.00 -4.70 13.54
C VAL A 272 -26.79 -3.66 14.33
N THR A 273 -26.33 -2.40 14.33
CA THR A 273 -26.97 -1.32 15.07
C THR A 273 -27.83 -0.41 14.19
N GLY A 274 -27.71 -0.53 12.86
CA GLY A 274 -28.34 0.35 11.88
C GLY A 274 -27.92 1.82 12.02
N LYS A 275 -26.71 2.09 12.51
CA LYS A 275 -26.26 3.45 12.88
C LYS A 275 -24.90 3.78 12.29
N VAL A 276 -24.74 5.05 11.95
CA VAL A 276 -23.47 5.68 11.59
C VAL A 276 -22.83 6.27 12.84
N ARG A 277 -21.52 6.13 12.97
CA ARG A 277 -20.71 6.85 13.96
C ARG A 277 -19.54 7.54 13.29
N THR A 278 -19.24 8.75 13.74
CA THR A 278 -18.00 9.45 13.39
C THR A 278 -16.84 8.89 14.21
N LEU A 279 -15.66 8.83 13.61
CA LEU A 279 -14.42 8.41 14.23
C LEU A 279 -13.39 9.54 14.22
N LEU A 280 -12.41 9.46 15.12
CA LEU A 280 -11.25 10.34 15.12
C LEU A 280 -10.26 9.88 14.04
N SER A 281 -9.40 10.81 13.58
CA SER A 281 -8.37 10.49 12.59
C SER A 281 -7.41 9.39 13.09
N SER A 282 -7.12 9.32 14.39
CA SER A 282 -6.32 8.24 14.99
C SER A 282 -6.96 6.85 14.89
N ASN A 283 -8.29 6.74 14.78
CA ASN A 283 -8.97 5.46 14.61
C ASN A 283 -8.68 4.81 13.24
N ARG A 284 -8.04 5.50 12.29
CA ARG A 284 -7.51 4.87 11.07
C ARG A 284 -6.44 3.80 11.34
N SER A 285 -5.86 3.83 12.54
CA SER A 285 -4.94 2.84 13.06
C SER A 285 -5.63 1.67 13.78
N ASP A 286 -6.97 1.69 13.88
CA ASP A 286 -7.73 0.61 14.47
C ASP A 286 -7.97 -0.52 13.47
N ASN A 287 -8.11 -1.71 14.03
CA ASN A 287 -8.34 -2.94 13.27
C ASN A 287 -9.73 -2.94 12.60
N LEU A 288 -9.76 -3.23 11.29
CA LEU A 288 -10.98 -3.35 10.51
C LEU A 288 -11.69 -4.68 10.83
N VAL A 289 -12.90 -4.60 11.37
CA VAL A 289 -13.86 -5.72 11.53
C VAL A 289 -13.24 -6.93 12.25
N GLY A 290 -12.41 -6.70 13.27
CA GLY A 290 -11.75 -7.76 14.04
C GLY A 290 -10.64 -8.51 13.27
N SER A 291 -10.18 -7.96 12.14
CA SER A 291 -8.91 -8.33 11.50
C SER A 291 -7.74 -7.67 12.22
N ILE A 292 -6.53 -7.84 11.70
CA ILE A 292 -5.35 -7.07 12.12
C ILE A 292 -4.95 -6.01 11.07
N VAL A 293 -5.72 -5.91 9.98
CA VAL A 293 -5.59 -4.87 8.96
C VAL A 293 -6.22 -3.60 9.49
N THR A 294 -5.54 -2.47 9.34
CA THR A 294 -6.08 -1.14 9.67
C THR A 294 -6.32 -0.34 8.38
N SER A 295 -7.11 0.73 8.43
CA SER A 295 -7.30 1.60 7.25
C SER A 295 -5.96 2.13 6.71
N ASP A 296 -5.01 2.43 7.59
CA ASP A 296 -3.67 2.88 7.19
C ASP A 296 -2.75 1.75 6.69
N ASP A 297 -3.14 0.47 6.78
CA ASP A 297 -2.46 -0.66 6.14
C ASP A 297 -2.89 -0.89 4.70
N VAL A 298 -4.05 -0.37 4.28
CA VAL A 298 -4.50 -0.47 2.88
C VAL A 298 -3.44 0.14 1.97
N PHE A 299 -3.12 -0.55 0.87
CA PHE A 299 -1.99 -0.21 -0.02
C PHE A 299 -0.63 -0.20 0.69
N VAL A 300 -0.43 -1.05 1.70
CA VAL A 300 0.73 -1.12 2.63
C VAL A 300 0.84 0.08 3.56
N TRP A 301 0.67 1.27 3.02
CA TRP A 301 0.62 2.52 3.76
C TRP A 301 -0.34 3.52 3.11
N SER A 302 -1.40 3.83 3.85
CA SER A 302 -2.37 4.89 3.55
C SER A 302 -2.50 5.86 4.73
N GLY A 303 -1.40 6.17 5.42
CA GLY A 303 -1.39 7.20 6.46
C GLY A 303 -1.38 8.62 5.90
N LYS A 304 -1.92 9.58 6.65
CA LYS A 304 -1.84 11.01 6.30
C LYS A 304 -0.42 11.51 6.51
N VAL A 305 0.23 12.04 5.47
CA VAL A 305 1.66 12.46 5.51
C VAL A 305 1.96 13.35 6.72
N GLN A 306 1.08 14.32 6.99
CA GLN A 306 1.24 15.30 8.07
C GLN A 306 1.01 14.73 9.48
N ALA A 307 0.40 13.54 9.60
CA ALA A 307 0.14 12.92 10.90
C ALA A 307 1.37 12.23 11.51
N PHE A 308 2.49 12.18 10.79
CA PHE A 308 3.71 11.48 11.21
C PHE A 308 4.92 12.41 11.25
N ASN A 309 5.81 12.16 12.22
CA ASN A 309 7.20 12.53 12.12
C ASN A 309 7.90 11.48 11.24
N ALA A 310 8.64 11.93 10.23
CA ALA A 310 9.23 11.07 9.22
C ALA A 310 10.67 11.45 8.95
N LYS A 311 11.55 10.46 8.80
CA LYS A 311 12.93 10.64 8.32
C LYS A 311 13.40 9.43 7.53
N VAL A 312 14.26 9.66 6.53
CA VAL A 312 14.97 8.58 5.85
C VAL A 312 16.10 8.10 6.76
N VAL A 313 16.14 6.79 7.04
CA VAL A 313 17.16 6.16 7.91
C VAL A 313 18.14 5.30 7.14
N GLY A 314 17.92 5.12 5.84
CA GLY A 314 18.86 4.43 4.97
C GLY A 314 18.23 4.01 3.65
N GLU A 315 19.00 3.29 2.87
CA GLU A 315 18.61 2.77 1.56
C GLU A 315 19.12 1.33 1.46
N ARG A 316 18.31 0.45 0.86
CA ARG A 316 18.65 -0.97 0.73
C ARG A 316 18.11 -1.56 -0.56
N VAL A 317 18.81 -2.55 -1.09
CA VAL A 317 18.23 -3.48 -2.06
C VAL A 317 17.38 -4.47 -1.28
N LEU A 318 16.09 -4.60 -1.59
CA LEU A 318 15.21 -5.60 -0.99
C LEU A 318 14.47 -6.37 -2.09
N LEU A 319 14.10 -7.61 -1.81
CA LEU A 319 13.17 -8.36 -2.65
C LEU A 319 11.76 -7.80 -2.51
N ALA A 320 11.11 -7.41 -3.61
CA ALA A 320 9.76 -6.86 -3.65
C ALA A 320 8.78 -7.86 -4.30
N PRO A 321 7.60 -8.12 -3.71
CA PRO A 321 6.60 -9.04 -4.25
C PRO A 321 5.78 -8.42 -5.41
N PHE A 322 5.71 -9.11 -6.53
CA PHE A 322 4.91 -8.74 -7.70
C PHE A 322 3.94 -9.88 -8.07
N PRO A 323 2.70 -9.59 -8.49
CA PRO A 323 1.71 -10.61 -8.84
C PRO A 323 1.99 -11.25 -10.21
N SER A 324 2.77 -10.56 -11.06
CA SER A 324 3.13 -10.97 -12.41
C SER A 324 4.49 -10.38 -12.78
N LEU A 325 5.23 -11.07 -13.65
CA LEU A 325 6.43 -10.54 -14.29
C LEU A 325 6.12 -9.69 -15.53
N ARG A 326 4.86 -9.66 -15.96
CA ARG A 326 4.37 -8.87 -17.10
C ARG A 326 3.38 -7.83 -16.61
N MET A 327 3.34 -6.71 -17.31
CA MET A 327 2.28 -5.70 -17.18
C MET A 327 0.93 -6.31 -17.59
N TYR A 328 -0.15 -5.79 -17.00
CA TYR A 328 -1.52 -6.19 -17.33
C TYR A 328 -2.08 -5.29 -18.43
N ASP A 329 -2.73 -5.87 -19.42
CA ASP A 329 -3.45 -5.13 -20.46
C ASP A 329 -4.96 -5.10 -20.12
N VAL A 330 -5.56 -3.92 -20.11
CA VAL A 330 -7.00 -3.70 -19.85
C VAL A 330 -7.69 -3.08 -21.08
N SER A 331 -7.52 -3.72 -22.24
CA SER A 331 -7.86 -3.13 -23.54
C SER A 331 -9.35 -3.04 -23.86
N GLN A 332 -10.24 -3.63 -23.05
CA GLN A 332 -11.69 -3.56 -23.25
C GLN A 332 -12.41 -3.33 -21.93
N SER A 333 -13.40 -2.43 -21.95
CA SER A 333 -14.33 -2.28 -20.84
C SER A 333 -15.18 -3.54 -20.69
N GLU A 334 -15.42 -3.92 -19.45
CA GLU A 334 -16.20 -5.10 -19.09
C GLU A 334 -17.36 -4.69 -18.21
N SER A 335 -18.53 -5.27 -18.44
CA SER A 335 -19.66 -5.16 -17.52
C SER A 335 -19.45 -6.10 -16.34
N PHE A 336 -19.55 -5.59 -15.13
CA PHE A 336 -19.48 -6.37 -13.90
C PHE A 336 -20.39 -5.77 -12.83
N THR A 337 -20.73 -6.55 -11.81
CA THR A 337 -21.37 -6.00 -10.61
C THR A 337 -20.29 -5.59 -9.60
N PRO A 338 -20.23 -4.31 -9.19
CA PRO A 338 -19.34 -3.85 -8.12
C PRO A 338 -19.50 -4.61 -6.80
N GLY A 339 -18.39 -4.88 -6.12
CA GLY A 339 -18.34 -5.35 -4.72
C GLY A 339 -18.77 -4.30 -3.68
N ILE A 340 -19.46 -3.24 -4.09
CA ILE A 340 -19.97 -2.15 -3.26
C ILE A 340 -21.39 -1.77 -3.70
N ARG A 341 -22.20 -1.21 -2.79
CA ARG A 341 -23.59 -0.80 -3.04
C ARG A 341 -23.94 0.50 -2.32
N VAL A 342 -24.87 1.28 -2.87
CA VAL A 342 -25.42 2.47 -2.20
C VAL A 342 -26.36 1.98 -1.10
N ILE A 343 -26.14 2.41 0.14
CA ILE A 343 -27.01 2.07 1.26
C ILE A 343 -28.23 2.98 1.21
N GLY A 344 -29.45 2.41 1.09
CA GLY A 344 -30.69 3.16 1.24
C GLY A 344 -31.48 3.46 -0.05
N GLU A 345 -31.11 2.90 -1.21
CA GLU A 345 -32.11 2.73 -2.27
C GLU A 345 -33.23 1.85 -1.71
N LYS A 346 -34.40 2.45 -1.45
CA LYS A 346 -35.62 1.64 -1.29
C LYS A 346 -35.75 0.87 -2.59
N GLU A 347 -35.80 -0.45 -2.49
CA GLU A 347 -36.36 -1.27 -3.56
C GLU A 347 -37.66 -0.59 -4.00
N SER A 348 -37.75 -0.19 -5.26
CA SER A 348 -39.02 0.27 -5.80
C SER A 348 -39.96 -0.93 -5.76
N GLU A 349 -40.75 -1.03 -4.69
CA GLU A 349 -41.94 -1.85 -4.61
C GLU A 349 -42.87 -1.41 -5.74
N THR A 350 -42.66 -1.98 -6.92
CA THR A 350 -43.58 -1.87 -8.04
C THR A 350 -44.29 -3.20 -8.12
N GLU A 351 -45.46 -3.19 -7.47
CA GLU A 351 -46.61 -4.08 -7.67
C GLU A 351 -46.41 -5.57 -7.34
N ALA A 352 -46.70 -5.87 -6.07
CA ALA A 352 -47.28 -7.14 -5.66
C ALA A 352 -48.62 -7.39 -6.40
N SER A 353 -48.56 -8.01 -7.57
CA SER A 353 -49.63 -8.91 -8.03
C SER A 353 -49.06 -9.96 -9.00
N ALA A 354 -48.72 -11.16 -8.48
CA ALA A 354 -48.99 -12.46 -9.10
C ALA A 354 -48.13 -13.58 -8.46
N GLY A 355 -48.80 -14.59 -7.88
CA GLY A 355 -48.36 -15.99 -7.85
C GLY A 355 -47.28 -16.41 -6.84
N PRO A 356 -47.42 -17.58 -6.17
CA PRO A 356 -46.34 -18.17 -5.40
C PRO A 356 -45.53 -19.07 -6.33
N GLU A 357 -44.48 -18.54 -6.95
CA GLU A 357 -43.33 -19.27 -7.51
C GLU A 357 -42.45 -18.26 -8.26
N GLY A 358 -41.27 -17.95 -7.71
CA GLY A 358 -40.30 -17.08 -8.35
C GLY A 358 -39.38 -16.42 -7.33
N GLU A 359 -38.15 -16.92 -7.24
CA GLU A 359 -37.03 -16.15 -6.68
C GLU A 359 -36.95 -14.81 -7.42
N THR A 360 -37.30 -13.72 -6.73
CA THR A 360 -37.08 -12.37 -7.25
C THR A 360 -35.58 -12.11 -7.29
N ALA A 361 -34.99 -12.27 -8.48
CA ALA A 361 -33.62 -11.89 -8.76
C ALA A 361 -33.48 -10.36 -8.61
N GLU A 362 -32.78 -9.91 -7.56
CA GLU A 362 -32.23 -8.55 -7.48
C GLU A 362 -31.51 -8.24 -8.81
N THR A 363 -32.00 -7.27 -9.59
CA THR A 363 -31.27 -6.72 -10.73
C THR A 363 -30.10 -5.89 -10.20
N LYS A 364 -28.98 -6.57 -9.90
CA LYS A 364 -27.71 -5.93 -9.56
C LYS A 364 -27.30 -5.01 -10.73
N LYS A 365 -27.20 -3.70 -10.49
CA LYS A 365 -26.82 -2.73 -11.51
C LYS A 365 -25.38 -2.98 -11.96
N GLU A 366 -25.20 -3.30 -13.24
CA GLU A 366 -23.88 -3.52 -13.83
C GLU A 366 -23.18 -2.18 -14.11
N VAL A 367 -21.86 -2.15 -13.90
CA VAL A 367 -20.97 -1.05 -14.25
C VAL A 367 -20.04 -1.53 -15.36
N SER A 368 -19.76 -0.66 -16.33
CA SER A 368 -18.79 -0.93 -17.40
C SER A 368 -17.53 -0.09 -17.19
N ALA A 369 -16.36 -0.74 -17.09
CA ALA A 369 -15.07 -0.08 -16.96
C ALA A 369 -13.92 -0.98 -17.44
N PRO A 370 -12.72 -0.45 -17.74
CA PRO A 370 -11.52 -1.27 -17.90
C PRO A 370 -11.22 -2.02 -16.58
N VAL A 371 -11.10 -3.36 -16.67
CA VAL A 371 -10.89 -4.23 -15.52
C VAL A 371 -9.59 -5.01 -15.65
N VAL A 372 -8.77 -4.98 -14.61
CA VAL A 372 -7.65 -5.91 -14.43
C VAL A 372 -8.22 -7.25 -13.98
N ARG A 373 -8.20 -8.23 -14.88
CA ARG A 373 -8.64 -9.60 -14.57
C ARG A 373 -7.61 -10.35 -13.74
N ALA A 374 -8.09 -10.96 -12.66
CA ALA A 374 -7.33 -11.93 -11.90
C ALA A 374 -6.87 -13.12 -12.79
N PRO A 375 -5.57 -13.47 -12.76
CA PRO A 375 -5.03 -14.58 -13.56
C PRO A 375 -5.31 -15.96 -12.94
N TYR A 376 -5.83 -16.02 -11.70
CA TYR A 376 -6.09 -17.27 -11.01
C TYR A 376 -7.56 -17.38 -10.58
N GLN A 377 -8.00 -18.62 -10.38
CA GLN A 377 -9.24 -18.97 -9.72
C GLN A 377 -8.94 -19.81 -8.49
N THR A 378 -9.65 -19.55 -7.39
CA THR A 378 -9.64 -20.41 -6.21
C THR A 378 -10.33 -21.74 -6.53
N ARG A 379 -10.24 -22.72 -5.62
CA ARG A 379 -10.94 -24.00 -5.78
C ARG A 379 -12.48 -23.84 -5.86
N THR A 380 -13.02 -22.76 -5.32
CA THR A 380 -14.45 -22.43 -5.37
C THR A 380 -14.84 -21.67 -6.64
N GLY A 381 -13.90 -21.45 -7.57
CA GLY A 381 -14.14 -20.73 -8.83
C GLY A 381 -14.03 -19.20 -8.70
N THR A 382 -13.76 -18.67 -7.51
CA THR A 382 -13.64 -17.23 -7.26
C THR A 382 -12.37 -16.68 -7.92
N PRO A 383 -12.44 -15.60 -8.72
CA PRO A 383 -11.26 -14.94 -9.26
C PRO A 383 -10.33 -14.42 -8.15
N SER A 384 -9.01 -14.48 -8.36
CA SER A 384 -8.04 -13.94 -7.41
C SER A 384 -6.73 -13.50 -8.06
N MET A 385 -6.24 -12.31 -7.68
CA MET A 385 -4.96 -11.79 -8.18
C MET A 385 -3.77 -12.64 -7.75
N VAL A 386 -3.86 -13.31 -6.60
CA VAL A 386 -2.82 -14.19 -6.06
C VAL A 386 -3.42 -15.44 -5.43
N LEU A 387 -2.74 -16.57 -5.61
CA LEU A 387 -3.02 -17.79 -4.88
C LEU A 387 -2.24 -17.84 -3.56
N TRP A 388 -2.96 -18.15 -2.49
CA TRP A 388 -2.42 -18.46 -1.17
C TRP A 388 -2.15 -19.97 -1.02
N ASN A 389 -1.26 -20.32 -0.10
CA ASN A 389 -0.89 -21.72 0.12
C ASN A 389 -2.05 -22.57 0.64
N HIS A 390 -2.95 -22.02 1.45
CA HIS A 390 -4.14 -22.73 1.92
C HIS A 390 -5.10 -23.11 0.77
N GLN A 391 -5.06 -22.38 -0.36
CA GLN A 391 -5.88 -22.61 -1.54
C GLN A 391 -5.23 -23.64 -2.47
N SER A 392 -3.93 -23.49 -2.73
CA SER A 392 -3.21 -24.30 -3.73
C SER A 392 -2.52 -25.54 -3.17
N ARG A 393 -2.12 -25.51 -1.90
CA ARG A 393 -1.28 -26.50 -1.20
C ARG A 393 0.01 -26.87 -1.93
N ARG A 394 0.53 -25.96 -2.78
CA ARG A 394 1.75 -26.19 -3.58
C ARG A 394 3.02 -26.25 -2.72
N LEU A 395 3.01 -25.64 -1.54
CA LEU A 395 4.16 -25.56 -0.64
C LEU A 395 3.80 -26.17 0.72
N PRO A 396 3.80 -27.51 0.87
CA PRO A 396 3.28 -28.18 2.08
C PRO A 396 4.04 -27.84 3.37
N GLN A 397 5.28 -27.36 3.26
CA GLN A 397 6.09 -26.93 4.41
C GLN A 397 5.86 -25.46 4.80
N ALA A 398 5.29 -24.65 3.91
CA ALA A 398 5.05 -23.23 4.14
C ALA A 398 3.72 -23.00 4.89
N ALA A 399 3.62 -21.84 5.53
CA ALA A 399 2.40 -21.44 6.23
C ALA A 399 1.21 -21.30 5.27
N PRO A 400 -0.04 -21.45 5.74
CA PRO A 400 -1.22 -21.37 4.88
C PRO A 400 -1.40 -20.01 4.20
N TRP A 401 -0.89 -18.93 4.80
CA TRP A 401 -0.91 -17.57 4.28
C TRP A 401 0.24 -17.23 3.33
N ALA A 402 1.16 -18.16 3.03
CA ALA A 402 2.24 -17.87 2.09
C ALA A 402 1.70 -17.62 0.67
N PRO A 403 2.12 -16.54 -0.03
CA PRO A 403 1.66 -16.24 -1.38
C PRO A 403 2.43 -17.07 -2.42
N VAL A 404 1.83 -18.15 -2.93
CA VAL A 404 2.53 -19.17 -3.74
C VAL A 404 2.72 -18.80 -5.21
N SER A 405 2.03 -17.75 -5.67
CA SER A 405 1.97 -17.32 -7.07
C SER A 405 2.71 -16.01 -7.33
N VAL A 406 3.37 -15.49 -6.30
CA VAL A 406 4.02 -14.17 -6.29
C VAL A 406 5.50 -14.33 -6.60
N PHE A 407 6.02 -13.36 -7.34
CA PHE A 407 7.43 -13.26 -7.70
C PHE A 407 8.11 -12.22 -6.83
N PHE A 408 9.30 -12.53 -6.33
CA PHE A 408 10.10 -11.61 -5.53
C PHE A 408 11.27 -11.11 -6.37
N VAL A 409 11.31 -9.81 -6.62
CA VAL A 409 12.29 -9.18 -7.52
C VAL A 409 13.13 -8.17 -6.73
N PRO A 410 14.47 -8.18 -6.83
CA PRO A 410 15.32 -7.16 -6.21
C PRO A 410 14.96 -5.75 -6.68
N ARG A 411 14.78 -4.83 -5.74
CA ARG A 411 14.45 -3.42 -5.98
C ARG A 411 15.22 -2.52 -5.01
N ASN A 412 15.47 -1.27 -5.41
CA ASN A 412 16.10 -0.26 -4.54
C ASN A 412 15.02 0.41 -3.70
N PHE A 413 15.22 0.47 -2.39
CA PHE A 413 14.27 1.06 -1.46
C PHE A 413 14.89 2.20 -0.66
N TRP A 414 14.09 3.25 -0.42
CA TRP A 414 14.31 4.10 0.75
C TRP A 414 13.68 3.44 1.97
N ILE A 415 14.37 3.50 3.10
CA ILE A 415 13.90 3.05 4.40
C ILE A 415 13.55 4.27 5.23
N LEU A 416 12.27 4.45 5.51
CA LEU A 416 11.73 5.58 6.28
C LEU A 416 11.39 5.10 7.68
N GLU A 417 11.76 5.88 8.69
CA GLU A 417 11.25 5.75 10.05
C GLU A 417 10.10 6.73 10.23
N LEU A 418 8.94 6.23 10.64
CA LEU A 418 7.73 7.01 10.88
C LEU A 418 7.31 6.86 12.34
N SER A 419 6.87 7.95 12.95
CA SER A 419 6.27 7.94 14.29
C SER A 419 5.02 8.81 14.28
N PRO A 420 3.84 8.29 14.66
CA PRO A 420 2.62 9.08 14.76
C PRO A 420 2.82 10.27 15.69
N ARG A 421 2.26 11.43 15.32
CA ARG A 421 2.25 12.63 16.17
C ARG A 421 1.14 12.57 17.22
N ASP A 422 0.03 11.91 16.90
CA ASP A 422 -1.11 11.75 17.80
C ASP A 422 -0.83 10.65 18.84
N PRO A 423 -0.87 10.97 20.16
CA PRO A 423 -0.69 9.99 21.23
C PRO A 423 -1.85 9.00 21.40
N PHE A 424 -2.92 9.05 20.60
CA PHE A 424 -4.00 8.07 20.56
C PHE A 424 -3.87 7.06 19.43
N TYR A 425 -2.88 7.24 18.54
CA TYR A 425 -2.60 6.28 17.47
C TYR A 425 -2.23 4.91 18.06
N SER A 426 -2.88 3.83 17.63
CA SER A 426 -2.75 2.48 18.22
C SER A 426 -1.32 1.92 18.12
N SER A 427 -0.61 2.34 17.08
CA SER A 427 0.73 1.92 16.73
C SER A 427 1.78 2.92 17.21
N GLY A 428 2.99 2.44 17.52
CA GLY A 428 4.14 3.28 17.83
C GLY A 428 4.96 3.59 16.58
N ARG A 429 6.29 3.44 16.70
CA ARG A 429 7.23 3.60 15.60
C ARG A 429 6.94 2.60 14.47
N MET A 430 7.21 3.01 13.23
CA MET A 430 7.12 2.16 12.05
C MET A 430 8.37 2.32 11.17
N ILE A 431 8.69 1.27 10.42
CA ILE A 431 9.62 1.32 9.29
C ILE A 431 8.82 1.10 8.02
N LEU A 432 8.92 2.02 7.06
CA LEU A 432 8.29 1.94 5.74
C LEU A 432 9.39 1.79 4.68
N ALA A 433 9.30 0.76 3.85
CA ALA A 433 10.18 0.60 2.69
C ALA A 433 9.42 1.01 1.42
N VAL A 434 9.89 2.09 0.78
CA VAL A 434 9.34 2.64 -0.46
C VAL A 434 10.29 2.37 -1.63
N ASP A 435 9.79 1.70 -2.67
CA ASP A 435 10.55 1.37 -3.88
C ASP A 435 10.86 2.66 -4.65
N LYS A 436 12.12 2.85 -5.02
CA LYS A 436 12.59 4.08 -5.67
C LYS A 436 12.02 4.28 -7.07
N GLU A 437 11.75 3.19 -7.78
CA GLU A 437 11.32 3.25 -9.18
C GLU A 437 9.80 3.40 -9.30
N SER A 438 9.01 2.64 -8.52
CA SER A 438 7.54 2.79 -8.50
C SER A 438 7.02 3.89 -7.57
N MET A 439 7.82 4.40 -6.64
CA MET A 439 7.36 5.28 -5.55
C MET A 439 6.33 4.63 -4.61
N LEU A 440 6.14 3.32 -4.66
CA LEU A 440 5.14 2.59 -3.88
C LEU A 440 5.77 1.85 -2.68
N PRO A 441 5.04 1.73 -1.57
CA PRO A 441 5.48 0.98 -0.41
C PRO A 441 5.21 -0.52 -0.59
N PHE A 442 6.21 -1.36 -0.31
CA PHE A 442 6.04 -2.82 -0.32
C PHE A 442 6.08 -3.44 1.07
N TYR A 443 6.74 -2.77 2.02
CA TYR A 443 6.87 -3.24 3.39
C TYR A 443 6.57 -2.14 4.40
N LYS A 444 5.84 -2.50 5.45
CA LYS A 444 5.70 -1.69 6.66
C LYS A 444 5.86 -2.57 7.89
N VAL A 445 6.83 -2.25 8.75
CA VAL A 445 7.09 -2.96 10.01
C VAL A 445 6.66 -2.04 11.15
N VAL A 446 5.73 -2.49 11.96
CA VAL A 446 5.07 -1.66 12.99
C VAL A 446 5.45 -2.17 14.37
N TYR A 447 5.85 -1.25 15.24
CA TYR A 447 6.19 -1.50 16.64
C TYR A 447 5.08 -0.93 17.54
N ASP A 448 4.91 -1.53 18.72
CA ASP A 448 4.11 -0.94 19.78
C ASP A 448 4.85 0.23 20.46
N ARG A 449 4.20 0.90 21.41
CA ARG A 449 4.76 2.06 22.12
C ARG A 449 5.93 1.70 23.03
N ASP A 450 6.02 0.45 23.44
CA ASP A 450 7.13 -0.08 24.24
C ASP A 450 8.32 -0.52 23.38
N GLY A 451 8.19 -0.39 22.04
CA GLY A 451 9.24 -0.71 21.08
C GLY A 451 9.30 -2.19 20.70
N SER A 452 8.34 -3.02 21.11
CA SER A 452 8.25 -4.41 20.64
C SER A 452 7.62 -4.47 19.26
N LEU A 453 8.04 -5.44 18.45
CA LEU A 453 7.41 -5.69 17.15
C LEU A 453 5.92 -6.06 17.35
N LEU A 454 5.03 -5.30 16.72
CA LEU A 454 3.58 -5.52 16.76
C LEU A 454 3.12 -6.34 15.56
N LYS A 455 3.37 -5.82 14.35
CA LYS A 455 2.94 -6.46 13.10
C LYS A 455 3.86 -6.12 11.93
N THR A 456 3.82 -6.94 10.90
CA THR A 456 4.46 -6.69 9.60
C THR A 456 3.41 -6.69 8.51
N VAL A 457 3.46 -5.67 7.65
CA VAL A 457 2.59 -5.52 6.48
C VAL A 457 3.45 -5.69 5.23
N ILE A 458 2.94 -6.47 4.29
CA ILE A 458 3.54 -6.71 2.97
C ILE A 458 2.45 -6.47 1.94
N GLY A 459 2.76 -5.76 0.88
CA GLY A 459 1.85 -5.65 -0.25
C GLY A 459 2.56 -5.88 -1.56
N SER A 460 1.77 -6.29 -2.54
CA SER A 460 2.22 -6.57 -3.89
C SER A 460 1.52 -5.64 -4.86
N TRP A 461 2.29 -5.09 -5.79
CA TRP A 461 1.82 -4.13 -6.77
C TRP A 461 1.93 -4.70 -8.18
N GLY A 462 0.85 -4.60 -8.94
CA GLY A 462 0.86 -4.80 -10.39
C GLY A 462 0.82 -3.45 -11.11
N LEU A 463 1.24 -3.45 -12.37
CA LEU A 463 1.09 -2.30 -13.27
C LEU A 463 0.17 -2.72 -14.40
N ALA A 464 -0.78 -1.87 -14.76
CA ALA A 464 -1.72 -2.10 -15.83
C ALA A 464 -1.75 -0.91 -16.81
N ARG A 465 -2.16 -1.19 -18.05
CA ARG A 465 -2.37 -0.18 -19.10
C ARG A 465 -3.61 -0.49 -19.92
N GLU A 466 -4.32 0.54 -20.35
CA GLU A 466 -5.44 0.41 -21.29
C GLU A 466 -4.95 0.35 -22.74
N SER A 467 -4.03 1.25 -23.10
CA SER A 467 -3.37 1.32 -24.39
C SER A 467 -1.94 1.86 -24.24
N GLU A 468 -1.16 1.87 -25.33
CA GLU A 468 0.19 2.47 -25.35
C GLU A 468 0.17 4.00 -25.12
N LEU A 469 -0.97 4.66 -25.35
CA LEU A 469 -1.12 6.12 -25.29
C LEU A 469 -1.73 6.61 -23.96
N THR A 470 -2.19 5.70 -23.10
CA THR A 470 -2.87 6.02 -21.84
C THR A 470 -1.97 5.81 -20.62
N PRO A 471 -2.14 6.59 -19.53
CA PRO A 471 -1.41 6.40 -18.27
C PRO A 471 -1.44 4.94 -17.82
N ARG A 472 -0.26 4.40 -17.54
CA ARG A 472 -0.12 3.14 -16.82
C ARG A 472 -0.46 3.42 -15.37
N PHE A 473 -1.20 2.54 -14.74
CA PHE A 473 -1.67 2.75 -13.37
C PHE A 473 -1.25 1.57 -12.49
N PRO A 474 -0.79 1.85 -11.26
CA PRO A 474 -0.48 0.80 -10.32
C PRO A 474 -1.75 0.32 -9.63
N PHE A 475 -1.78 -0.95 -9.26
CA PHE A 475 -2.85 -1.50 -8.42
C PHE A 475 -2.27 -2.49 -7.41
N ALA A 476 -2.87 -2.59 -6.23
CA ALA A 476 -2.45 -3.59 -5.26
C ALA A 476 -3.12 -4.95 -5.53
N ALA A 477 -2.32 -6.00 -5.64
CA ALA A 477 -2.82 -7.36 -5.79
C ALA A 477 -3.23 -7.98 -4.44
N PHE A 478 -2.47 -7.66 -3.38
CA PHE A 478 -2.84 -7.99 -2.01
C PHE A 478 -2.14 -7.07 -1.01
N VAL A 479 -2.69 -7.03 0.20
CA VAL A 479 -2.02 -6.59 1.43
C VAL A 479 -2.12 -7.74 2.43
N LEU A 480 -0.98 -8.19 2.95
CA LEU A 480 -0.85 -9.22 3.98
C LEU A 480 -0.34 -8.57 5.25
N VAL A 481 -1.02 -8.82 6.36
CA VAL A 481 -0.63 -8.35 7.69
C VAL A 481 -0.42 -9.58 8.56
N VAL A 482 0.76 -9.66 9.18
CA VAL A 482 1.14 -10.75 10.09
C VAL A 482 1.43 -10.14 11.46
N HIS A 483 0.68 -10.57 12.47
CA HIS A 483 0.91 -10.16 13.85
C HIS A 483 2.11 -10.92 14.42
N ALA A 484 3.01 -10.21 15.12
CA ALA A 484 4.28 -10.78 15.56
C ALA A 484 4.15 -11.82 16.69
N LYS A 485 3.26 -11.59 17.65
CA LYS A 485 3.10 -12.44 18.85
C LYS A 485 2.00 -13.51 18.73
N GLU A 486 0.86 -13.16 18.15
CA GLU A 486 -0.35 -14.00 18.17
C GLU A 486 -0.41 -15.03 17.05
N ASN A 487 0.55 -15.04 16.11
CA ASN A 487 0.49 -15.81 14.86
C ASN A 487 -0.83 -15.60 14.06
N SER A 488 -1.55 -14.52 14.33
CA SER A 488 -2.74 -14.12 13.58
C SER A 488 -2.31 -13.45 12.28
N VAL A 489 -2.99 -13.79 11.19
CA VAL A 489 -2.71 -13.25 9.86
C VAL A 489 -4.02 -12.80 9.24
N SER A 490 -4.00 -11.61 8.65
CA SER A 490 -5.10 -11.12 7.83
C SER A 490 -4.59 -10.65 6.49
N SER A 491 -5.40 -10.79 5.46
CA SER A 491 -5.06 -10.30 4.13
C SER A 491 -6.25 -9.65 3.44
N LEU A 492 -6.00 -8.56 2.72
CA LEU A 492 -6.88 -8.06 1.67
C LEU A 492 -6.35 -8.62 0.35
N THR A 493 -7.17 -9.38 -0.37
CA THR A 493 -6.81 -9.95 -1.68
C THR A 493 -7.72 -9.38 -2.75
N SER A 494 -7.14 -8.78 -3.78
CA SER A 494 -7.91 -8.23 -4.89
C SER A 494 -8.41 -9.36 -5.80
N GLN A 495 -9.67 -9.29 -6.19
CA GLN A 495 -10.31 -10.21 -7.14
C GLN A 495 -10.44 -9.55 -8.52
N HIS A 496 -10.94 -8.32 -8.54
CA HIS A 496 -11.00 -7.45 -9.71
C HIS A 496 -10.53 -6.05 -9.34
N VAL A 497 -9.94 -5.35 -10.29
CA VAL A 497 -9.62 -3.92 -10.15
C VAL A 497 -10.16 -3.20 -11.37
N ALA A 498 -11.20 -2.41 -11.19
CA ALA A 498 -11.70 -1.49 -12.20
C ALA A 498 -11.07 -0.11 -12.02
N VAL A 499 -10.69 0.51 -13.13
CA VAL A 499 -10.08 1.84 -13.16
C VAL A 499 -10.94 2.81 -13.95
N PHE A 500 -10.99 4.06 -13.51
CA PHE A 500 -11.68 5.13 -14.23
C PHE A 500 -10.70 6.29 -14.45
N PRO A 501 -9.89 6.22 -15.52
CA PRO A 501 -8.86 7.24 -15.81
C PRO A 501 -9.46 8.57 -16.29
N ASP A 502 -10.74 8.57 -16.64
CA ASP A 502 -11.54 9.74 -16.96
C ASP A 502 -12.72 9.80 -15.99
N THR A 503 -12.62 10.67 -14.98
CA THR A 503 -13.63 10.79 -13.92
C THR A 503 -14.98 11.24 -14.44
N SER A 504 -15.09 11.83 -15.64
CA SER A 504 -16.37 12.17 -16.26
C SER A 504 -17.21 10.95 -16.64
N LYS A 505 -16.57 9.78 -16.74
CA LYS A 505 -17.21 8.48 -17.03
C LYS A 505 -17.51 7.67 -15.77
N LEU A 506 -17.25 8.22 -14.58
CA LEU A 506 -17.58 7.55 -13.33
C LEU A 506 -19.10 7.38 -13.21
N PRO A 507 -19.59 6.17 -12.88
CA PRO A 507 -21.00 5.98 -12.56
C PRO A 507 -21.41 6.93 -11.41
N PRO A 508 -22.50 7.69 -11.56
CA PRO A 508 -22.97 8.62 -10.53
C PRO A 508 -23.21 7.94 -9.17
N GLU A 509 -23.55 6.65 -9.18
CA GLU A 509 -23.78 5.85 -7.98
C GLU A 509 -22.50 5.68 -7.17
N LEU A 510 -21.34 5.54 -7.82
CA LEU A 510 -20.06 5.42 -7.12
C LEU A 510 -19.68 6.74 -6.43
N LEU A 511 -19.91 7.87 -7.11
CA LEU A 511 -19.71 9.20 -6.50
C LEU A 511 -20.69 9.44 -5.36
N ALA A 512 -21.94 9.01 -5.49
CA ALA A 512 -22.94 9.10 -4.43
C ALA A 512 -22.51 8.34 -3.15
N MET A 513 -21.77 7.23 -3.27
CA MET A 513 -21.24 6.51 -2.10
C MET A 513 -20.21 7.30 -1.29
N LEU A 514 -19.64 8.37 -1.84
CA LEU A 514 -18.68 9.22 -1.16
C LEU A 514 -19.33 10.33 -0.34
N ASP A 515 -20.63 10.59 -0.55
CA ASP A 515 -21.40 11.56 0.22
C ASP A 515 -21.95 10.92 1.51
N ILE A 516 -21.49 11.44 2.65
CA ILE A 516 -21.93 10.97 3.97
C ILE A 516 -23.43 11.13 4.18
N GLN A 517 -24.08 12.12 3.54
CA GLN A 517 -25.52 12.36 3.67
C GLN A 517 -26.36 11.16 3.20
N ASN A 518 -25.81 10.30 2.34
CA ASN A 518 -26.48 9.08 1.90
C ASN A 518 -26.48 7.97 2.96
N TYR A 519 -25.62 8.04 3.97
CA TYR A 519 -25.56 7.05 5.06
C TYR A 519 -26.30 7.50 6.32
N ILE A 520 -26.51 8.80 6.48
CA ILE A 520 -27.27 9.37 7.59
C ILE A 520 -28.75 9.18 7.26
N SER A 521 -29.46 8.36 8.04
CA SER A 521 -30.88 8.08 7.81
C SER A 521 -31.70 9.37 7.78
N THR A 522 -32.70 9.40 6.92
CA THR A 522 -33.65 10.52 6.76
C THR A 522 -34.59 10.73 7.96
N GLU A 523 -34.35 10.09 9.11
CA GLU A 523 -35.13 10.34 10.34
C GLU A 523 -34.99 11.79 10.82
N GLU A 524 -33.84 12.46 10.60
CA GLU A 524 -33.70 13.90 10.89
C GLU A 524 -34.46 14.78 9.89
N LYS A 525 -34.56 14.39 8.61
CA LYS A 525 -35.37 15.12 7.61
C LYS A 525 -36.88 15.07 7.90
N SER A 526 -37.34 14.13 8.75
CA SER A 526 -38.73 14.05 9.21
C SER A 526 -39.01 14.89 10.47
N LYS A 527 -37.97 15.22 11.25
CA LYS A 527 -38.09 16.04 12.46
C LYS A 527 -38.04 17.54 12.17
N GLU A 528 -37.45 17.97 11.06
CA GLU A 528 -37.55 19.35 10.58
C GLU A 528 -38.85 19.65 9.80
N LYS A 529 -39.63 18.61 9.48
CA LYS A 529 -40.95 18.73 8.81
C LYS A 529 -42.15 18.54 9.75
N LYS A 530 -41.92 18.46 11.05
CA LYS A 530 -42.95 18.56 12.11
C LYS A 530 -42.64 19.76 12.98
#